data_AF-A0A7S3ZA78-F1
#
_entry.id   AF-A0A7S3ZA78-F1
#
_cell.length_a   1.000
_cell.length_b   1.000
_cell.length_c   1.000
_cell.angle_alpha   90.00
_cell.angle_beta   90.00
_cell.angle_gamma   90.00
#
_symmetry.space_group_name_H-M   'P 1'
#
loop_
_entity.id
_entity.type
_entity.pdbx_description
1 polymer ?
#
loop_
_entity_poly.entity_id
_entity_poly.type
_entity_poly.pdbx_seq_one_letter_code
_entity_poly.pdbx_strand_id
1 'polypeptide(L)'
;DDSKVVRSAEDGELIIYIPFTVQVKLKSFTVIGGDEGSAPNHVKIWKDRDDIDFDNADDVACDQEFNLAYDKKGSVQYLVKMYKFQNTSSVTLFFTGNFEDDKTQINYIGLKGESTKNKRGIVVAAYEARALESDHKKLTDLHISKSVQ
;
A
#
# COMPACT_ATOMS: atom_id res chain seq x y z
N ASP A 1 -16.00 3.39 -14.83
CA ASP A 1 -14.97 2.46 -15.29
C ASP A 1 -14.43 1.76 -14.05
N ASP A 2 -14.98 0.58 -13.73
CA ASP A 2 -14.68 -0.18 -12.49
C ASP A 2 -13.53 -1.19 -12.73
N SER A 3 -12.65 -0.89 -13.70
CA SER A 3 -11.79 -1.91 -14.32
C SER A 3 -10.47 -2.18 -13.57
N LYS A 4 -10.22 -1.54 -12.42
CA LYS A 4 -8.94 -1.66 -11.69
C LYS A 4 -9.17 -2.07 -10.24
N VAL A 5 -9.14 -3.37 -10.00
CA VAL A 5 -9.16 -3.97 -8.66
C VAL A 5 -7.83 -4.64 -8.36
N VAL A 6 -7.40 -4.64 -7.09
CA VAL A 6 -6.25 -5.41 -6.63
C VAL A 6 -6.76 -6.75 -6.11
N ARG A 7 -6.15 -7.85 -6.55
CA ARG A 7 -6.49 -9.21 -6.11
C ARG A 7 -5.24 -9.92 -5.60
N SER A 8 -5.39 -10.76 -4.57
CA SER A 8 -4.34 -11.69 -4.16
C SER A 8 -4.10 -12.73 -5.25
N ALA A 9 -2.86 -13.22 -5.31
CA ALA A 9 -2.47 -14.21 -6.31
C ALA A 9 -3.12 -15.57 -6.02
N GLU A 10 -2.95 -16.09 -4.79
CA GLU A 10 -3.31 -17.48 -4.46
C GLU A 10 -3.78 -17.72 -3.02
N ASP A 11 -3.18 -17.11 -1.99
CA ASP A 11 -3.44 -17.46 -0.57
C ASP A 11 -4.27 -16.42 0.21
N GLY A 12 -5.05 -15.57 -0.46
CA GLY A 12 -5.83 -14.53 0.25
C GLY A 12 -4.99 -13.43 0.96
N GLU A 13 -3.68 -13.51 0.98
CA GLU A 13 -2.83 -12.50 1.62
C GLU A 13 -2.45 -11.35 0.69
N LEU A 14 -2.39 -10.13 1.24
CA LEU A 14 -1.99 -8.92 0.50
C LEU A 14 -1.18 -7.97 1.38
N ILE A 15 -0.02 -7.54 0.89
CA ILE A 15 0.78 -6.46 1.49
C ILE A 15 0.73 -5.23 0.59
N ILE A 16 0.44 -4.07 1.18
CA ILE A 16 0.40 -2.78 0.49
C ILE A 16 1.28 -1.80 1.24
N TYR A 17 2.35 -1.38 0.57
CA TYR A 17 3.26 -0.34 1.04
C TYR A 17 2.89 1.03 0.45
N ILE A 18 2.66 2.01 1.33
CA ILE A 18 2.23 3.37 0.96
C ILE A 18 3.24 4.39 1.50
N PRO A 19 4.20 4.83 0.68
CA PRO A 19 5.09 5.93 1.03
C PRO A 19 4.36 7.27 0.89
N PHE A 20 4.48 8.13 1.90
CA PHE A 20 4.01 9.51 1.84
C PHE A 20 5.12 10.45 1.38
N THR A 21 4.75 11.41 0.54
CA THR A 21 5.64 12.50 0.12
C THR A 21 5.95 13.47 1.25
N VAL A 22 5.07 13.56 2.25
CA VAL A 22 5.21 14.48 3.38
C VAL A 22 4.94 13.71 4.66
N GLN A 23 5.44 14.21 5.78
CA GLN A 23 5.12 13.56 7.04
C GLN A 23 3.65 13.82 7.39
N VAL A 24 2.89 12.76 7.64
CA VAL A 24 1.46 12.84 7.91
C VAL A 24 1.14 12.37 9.32
N LYS A 25 0.11 12.99 9.89
CA LYS A 25 -0.61 12.49 11.04
C LYS A 25 -1.80 11.68 10.55
N LEU A 26 -1.68 10.36 10.54
CA LEU A 26 -2.80 9.48 10.16
C LEU A 26 -3.85 9.51 11.28
N LYS A 27 -5.11 9.71 10.89
CA LYS A 27 -6.26 9.72 11.81
C LYS A 27 -7.09 8.46 11.66
N SER A 28 -7.31 8.05 10.41
CA SER A 28 -8.12 6.89 10.10
C SER A 28 -7.87 6.39 8.69
N PHE A 29 -8.36 5.19 8.43
CA PHE A 29 -8.39 4.61 7.09
C PHE A 29 -9.73 3.93 6.83
N THR A 30 -10.02 3.71 5.56
CA THR A 30 -11.20 3.01 5.06
C THR A 30 -10.75 2.04 3.97
N VAL A 31 -11.29 0.83 3.97
CA VAL A 31 -11.02 -0.19 2.96
C VAL A 31 -12.36 -0.63 2.39
N ILE A 32 -12.43 -0.70 1.06
CA ILE A 32 -13.55 -1.30 0.33
C ILE A 32 -13.00 -2.54 -0.35
N GLY A 33 -13.46 -3.70 0.11
CA GLY A 33 -13.12 -4.99 -0.45
C GLY A 33 -14.00 -5.37 -1.65
N GLY A 34 -13.71 -6.53 -2.23
CA GLY A 34 -14.57 -7.14 -3.25
C GLY A 34 -15.84 -7.77 -2.69
N ASP A 35 -16.70 -8.21 -3.61
CA ASP A 35 -17.97 -8.86 -3.32
C ASP A 35 -17.78 -10.36 -2.99
N GLU A 36 -18.87 -11.02 -2.60
CA GLU A 36 -18.96 -12.49 -2.49
C GLU A 36 -17.92 -13.15 -1.57
N GLY A 37 -17.53 -12.47 -0.48
CA GLY A 37 -16.62 -13.03 0.53
C GLY A 37 -15.14 -12.70 0.32
N SER A 38 -14.79 -12.14 -0.85
CA SER A 38 -13.41 -11.73 -1.20
C SER A 38 -12.92 -10.47 -0.48
N ALA A 39 -13.76 -9.80 0.31
CA ALA A 39 -13.33 -8.64 1.08
C ALA A 39 -12.35 -9.03 2.20
N PRO A 40 -11.33 -8.21 2.50
CA PRO A 40 -10.42 -8.51 3.59
C PRO A 40 -11.15 -8.45 4.94
N ASN A 41 -10.85 -9.39 5.83
CA ASN A 41 -11.47 -9.48 7.16
C ASN A 41 -10.58 -8.94 8.28
N HIS A 42 -9.27 -8.83 8.04
CA HIS A 42 -8.29 -8.47 9.05
C HIS A 42 -7.13 -7.73 8.42
N VAL A 43 -6.60 -6.73 9.13
CA VAL A 43 -5.43 -5.96 8.69
C VAL A 43 -4.50 -5.64 9.84
N LYS A 44 -3.20 -5.90 9.64
CA LYS A 44 -2.10 -5.42 10.48
C LYS A 44 -1.50 -4.16 9.83
N ILE A 45 -1.17 -3.16 10.63
CA ILE A 45 -0.57 -1.90 10.16
C ILE A 45 0.77 -1.63 10.87
N TRP A 46 1.77 -1.24 10.09
CA TRP A 46 3.07 -0.75 10.57
C TRP A 46 3.32 0.67 10.09
N LYS A 47 4.00 1.44 10.93
CA LYS A 47 4.48 2.79 10.63
C LYS A 47 5.96 2.75 10.27
N ASP A 48 6.33 3.40 9.18
CA ASP A 48 7.73 3.64 8.78
C ASP A 48 8.57 2.36 8.65
N ARG A 49 7.97 1.28 8.14
CA ARG A 49 8.62 -0.02 7.93
C ARG A 49 8.40 -0.49 6.50
N ASP A 50 9.45 -0.42 5.67
CA ASP A 50 9.46 -0.95 4.30
C ASP A 50 9.98 -2.39 4.21
N ASP A 51 10.46 -2.94 5.32
CA ASP A 51 11.00 -4.29 5.41
C ASP A 51 9.95 -5.35 5.77
N ILE A 52 8.66 -5.02 5.78
CA ILE A 52 7.60 -5.99 6.06
C ILE A 52 7.28 -6.78 4.79
N ASP A 53 7.35 -8.11 4.90
CA ASP A 53 7.06 -9.05 3.83
C ASP A 53 6.31 -10.28 4.38
N PHE A 54 5.87 -11.18 3.51
CA PHE A 54 5.05 -12.32 3.89
C PHE A 54 5.75 -13.32 4.82
N ASP A 55 7.10 -13.34 4.84
CA ASP A 55 7.87 -14.25 5.70
C ASP A 55 7.94 -13.71 7.14
N ASN A 56 8.00 -12.38 7.30
CA ASN A 56 8.21 -11.75 8.61
C ASN A 56 6.98 -11.06 9.21
N ALA A 57 5.89 -10.89 8.46
CA ALA A 57 4.73 -10.12 8.91
C ALA A 57 3.96 -10.74 10.09
N ASP A 58 4.22 -12.03 10.41
CA ASP A 58 3.67 -12.65 11.61
C ASP A 58 4.56 -12.49 12.85
N ASP A 59 5.88 -12.58 12.68
CA ASP A 59 6.86 -12.41 13.76
C ASP A 59 7.06 -10.94 14.18
N VAL A 60 6.96 -10.00 13.24
CA VAL A 60 7.18 -8.58 13.53
C VAL A 60 5.94 -7.96 14.17
N ALA A 61 6.07 -7.50 15.41
CA ALA A 61 5.02 -6.81 16.13
C ALA A 61 4.48 -5.60 15.34
N CYS A 62 3.18 -5.60 15.06
CA CYS A 62 2.50 -4.49 14.38
C CYS A 62 2.24 -3.30 15.31
N ASP A 63 2.08 -2.11 14.72
CA ASP A 63 1.71 -0.91 15.48
C ASP A 63 0.27 -0.98 15.97
N GLN A 64 -0.61 -1.48 15.10
CA GLN A 64 -2.00 -1.81 15.40
C GLN A 64 -2.52 -2.90 14.45
N GLU A 65 -3.60 -3.53 14.87
CA GLU A 65 -4.38 -4.49 14.09
C GLU A 65 -5.87 -4.11 14.14
N PHE A 66 -6.61 -4.48 13.11
CA PHE A 66 -8.04 -4.21 12.99
C PHE A 66 -8.77 -5.40 12.38
N ASN A 67 -9.89 -5.77 12.99
CA ASN A 67 -10.90 -6.60 12.36
C ASN A 67 -11.74 -5.72 11.43
N LEU A 68 -11.70 -6.02 10.15
CA LEU A 68 -12.45 -5.33 9.13
C LEU A 68 -13.87 -5.90 9.08
N ALA A 69 -14.84 -5.04 8.86
CA ALA A 69 -16.22 -5.38 8.53
C ALA A 69 -16.42 -5.31 7.02
N TYR A 70 -17.25 -6.21 6.50
CA TYR A 70 -17.68 -6.17 5.12
C TYR A 70 -18.52 -4.92 4.85
N ASP A 71 -18.00 -4.03 3.99
CA ASP A 71 -18.67 -2.79 3.64
C ASP A 71 -18.37 -2.38 2.19
N LYS A 72 -19.33 -2.58 1.30
CA LYS A 72 -19.23 -2.19 -0.11
C LYS A 72 -19.27 -0.67 -0.32
N LYS A 73 -19.79 0.09 0.66
CA LYS A 73 -20.02 1.53 0.51
C LYS A 73 -18.87 2.39 1.05
N GLY A 74 -17.89 1.80 1.73
CA GLY A 74 -16.81 2.55 2.40
C GLY A 74 -17.31 3.53 3.46
N SER A 75 -18.45 3.24 4.08
CA SER A 75 -19.02 3.97 5.21
C SER A 75 -18.27 3.69 6.52
N VAL A 76 -17.60 2.53 6.63
CA VAL A 76 -16.84 2.17 7.83
C VAL A 76 -15.47 2.85 7.82
N GLN A 77 -15.12 3.47 8.94
CA GLN A 77 -13.84 4.15 9.12
C GLN A 77 -13.13 3.63 10.37
N TYR A 78 -11.91 3.15 10.19
CA TYR A 78 -11.08 2.58 11.24
C TYR A 78 -10.18 3.68 11.80
N LEU A 79 -10.40 4.05 13.06
CA LEU A 79 -9.63 5.07 13.74
C LEU A 79 -8.30 4.49 14.24
N VAL A 80 -7.19 5.09 13.82
CA VAL A 80 -5.87 4.72 14.34
C VAL A 80 -5.57 5.48 15.63
N LYS A 81 -4.70 4.90 16.46
CA LYS A 81 -4.13 5.54 17.64
C LYS A 81 -3.23 6.68 17.17
N MET A 82 -3.80 7.88 17.06
CA MET A 82 -3.14 9.05 16.49
C MET A 82 -1.74 9.30 17.07
N TYR A 83 -1.52 9.04 18.36
CA TYR A 83 -0.22 9.22 19.01
C TYR A 83 0.88 8.32 18.45
N LYS A 84 0.55 7.13 17.93
CA LYS A 84 1.50 6.27 17.22
C LYS A 84 1.81 6.82 15.83
N PHE A 85 0.80 7.34 15.14
CA PHE A 85 0.87 7.73 13.72
C PHE A 85 0.99 9.25 13.47
N GLN A 86 1.55 10.04 14.38
CA GLN A 86 1.65 11.51 14.23
C GLN A 86 2.66 11.97 13.18
N ASN A 87 3.75 11.23 13.05
CA ASN A 87 4.90 11.61 12.23
C ASN A 87 5.26 10.44 11.31
N THR A 88 4.33 10.13 10.41
CA THR A 88 4.38 8.94 9.56
C THR A 88 4.87 9.32 8.17
N SER A 89 5.94 8.69 7.70
CA SER A 89 6.51 8.81 6.36
C SER A 89 6.09 7.67 5.44
N SER A 90 5.81 6.49 5.97
CA SER A 90 5.19 5.40 5.21
C SER A 90 4.27 4.55 6.09
N VAL A 91 3.32 3.87 5.44
CA VAL A 91 2.41 2.92 6.08
C VAL A 91 2.44 1.62 5.31
N THR A 92 2.56 0.52 6.04
CA THR A 92 2.43 -0.83 5.47
C THR A 92 1.18 -1.47 6.02
N LEU A 93 0.32 -1.93 5.12
CA LEU A 93 -0.92 -2.63 5.42
C LEU A 93 -0.76 -4.09 4.99
N PHE A 94 -0.93 -5.02 5.91
CA PHE A 94 -0.96 -6.44 5.63
C PHE A 94 -2.35 -6.99 5.90
N PHE A 95 -3.01 -7.48 4.86
CA PHE A 95 -4.27 -8.17 4.95
C PHE A 95 -3.98 -9.67 5.02
N THR A 96 -4.28 -10.27 6.17
CA THR A 96 -3.95 -11.67 6.48
C THR A 96 -5.01 -12.66 6.00
N GLY A 97 -6.12 -12.17 5.43
CA GLY A 97 -7.22 -13.03 5.00
C GLY A 97 -8.46 -12.24 4.59
N ASN A 98 -9.48 -13.01 4.21
CA ASN A 98 -10.79 -12.54 3.78
C ASN A 98 -11.90 -13.28 4.55
N PHE A 99 -13.16 -13.02 4.21
CA PHE A 99 -14.28 -13.62 4.91
C PHE A 99 -14.52 -15.08 4.51
N GLU A 100 -14.77 -15.35 3.23
CA GLU A 100 -15.31 -16.64 2.78
C GLU A 100 -14.74 -17.10 1.42
N ASP A 101 -13.69 -16.45 0.89
CA ASP A 101 -13.16 -16.71 -0.46
C ASP A 101 -11.69 -17.17 -0.42
N ASP A 102 -11.20 -17.77 -1.51
CA ASP A 102 -9.78 -18.11 -1.62
C ASP A 102 -8.93 -16.87 -1.94
N LYS A 103 -9.54 -15.82 -2.50
CA LYS A 103 -8.84 -14.61 -2.94
C LYS A 103 -9.36 -13.37 -2.26
N THR A 104 -8.42 -12.53 -1.85
CA THR A 104 -8.74 -11.21 -1.30
C THR A 104 -8.73 -10.20 -2.42
N GLN A 105 -9.81 -9.45 -2.55
CA GLN A 105 -9.94 -8.35 -3.49
C GLN A 105 -10.10 -7.03 -2.73
N ILE A 106 -9.35 -6.02 -3.16
CA ILE A 106 -9.46 -4.65 -2.65
C ILE A 106 -9.76 -3.72 -3.82
N ASN A 107 -10.88 -3.02 -3.72
CA ASN A 107 -11.35 -2.05 -4.71
C ASN A 107 -10.86 -0.64 -4.38
N TYR A 108 -10.80 -0.29 -3.08
CA TYR A 108 -10.39 1.04 -2.65
C TYR A 108 -9.76 1.06 -1.27
N ILE A 109 -8.73 1.90 -1.11
CA ILE A 109 -8.13 2.23 0.19
C ILE A 109 -8.11 3.75 0.32
N GLY A 110 -8.79 4.24 1.34
CA GLY A 110 -8.82 5.66 1.71
C GLY A 110 -8.00 5.88 2.97
N LEU A 111 -7.07 6.83 2.93
CA LEU A 111 -6.32 7.28 4.09
C LEU A 111 -6.76 8.70 4.45
N LYS A 112 -7.10 8.92 5.73
CA LYS A 112 -7.52 10.23 6.23
C LYS A 112 -6.57 10.69 7.32
N GLY A 113 -5.99 11.85 7.12
CA GLY A 113 -5.00 12.42 8.01
C GLY A 113 -4.74 13.89 7.74
N GLU A 114 -3.77 14.44 8.46
CA GLU A 114 -3.28 15.80 8.27
C GLU A 114 -1.84 15.76 7.80
N SER A 115 -1.52 16.46 6.72
CA SER A 115 -0.13 16.69 6.33
C SER A 115 0.49 17.69 7.30
N THR A 116 1.62 17.29 7.89
CA THR A 116 2.55 18.28 8.44
C THR A 116 3.26 18.93 7.24
N LYS A 117 3.40 20.25 7.23
CA LYS A 117 3.86 21.06 6.07
C LYS A 117 5.31 20.80 5.60
N ASN A 118 5.89 19.64 5.88
CA ASN A 118 7.20 19.22 5.40
C ASN A 118 7.07 18.50 4.06
N LYS A 119 7.21 19.26 2.97
CA LYS A 119 7.29 18.74 1.59
C LYS A 119 8.54 17.88 1.42
N ARG A 120 8.42 16.57 1.21
CA ARG A 120 9.41 15.79 0.43
C ARG A 120 8.80 15.44 -0.92
N GLY A 121 9.67 15.20 -1.88
CA GLY A 121 9.36 15.11 -3.31
C GLY A 121 8.38 14.01 -3.67
N ILE A 122 7.85 14.15 -4.88
CA ILE A 122 6.90 13.29 -5.57
C ILE A 122 7.37 11.82 -5.51
N VAL A 123 6.57 10.95 -4.89
CA VAL A 123 6.76 9.49 -4.98
C VAL A 123 5.77 8.97 -6.00
N VAL A 124 6.28 8.66 -7.19
CA VAL A 124 5.59 7.83 -8.17
C VAL A 124 5.56 6.42 -7.59
N ALA A 125 4.36 5.92 -7.24
CA ALA A 125 4.17 4.52 -6.90
C ALA A 125 4.30 3.70 -8.19
N ALA A 126 5.54 3.33 -8.53
CA ALA A 126 5.81 2.32 -9.53
C ALA A 126 5.57 0.95 -8.88
N TYR A 127 4.48 0.28 -9.26
CA TYR A 127 4.35 -1.15 -8.99
C TYR A 127 5.19 -1.87 -10.06
N GLU A 128 6.39 -2.29 -9.67
CA GLU A 128 7.27 -3.09 -10.51
C GLU A 128 6.65 -4.47 -10.74
N ALA A 129 5.95 -4.65 -11.86
CA ALA A 129 5.81 -5.98 -12.43
C ALA A 129 7.21 -6.42 -12.89
N ARG A 130 7.91 -7.24 -12.11
CA ARG A 130 9.10 -7.94 -12.59
C ARG A 130 8.66 -8.93 -13.67
N ALA A 131 8.79 -8.54 -14.92
CA ALA A 131 9.10 -9.48 -15.99
C ALA A 131 10.63 -9.46 -16.16
N LEU A 132 11.27 -10.53 -15.71
CA LEU A 132 12.65 -10.82 -16.11
C LEU A 132 12.58 -11.56 -17.46
N GLU A 133 13.59 -11.28 -18.30
CA GLU A 133 13.96 -11.94 -19.56
C GLU A 133 13.57 -11.24 -20.88
N SER A 134 14.57 -10.49 -21.37
CA SER A 134 14.99 -10.40 -22.78
C SER A 134 14.13 -9.61 -23.78
N ASP A 135 14.44 -8.32 -23.93
CA ASP A 135 14.67 -7.80 -25.29
C ASP A 135 15.78 -6.74 -25.30
N HIS A 136 16.81 -7.04 -26.08
CA HIS A 136 18.02 -6.28 -26.24
C HIS A 136 17.84 -5.34 -27.44
N LYS A 137 17.85 -4.03 -27.23
CA LYS A 137 18.26 -3.12 -28.32
C LYS A 137 19.10 -1.96 -27.79
N LYS A 138 20.39 -2.07 -28.12
CA LYS A 138 21.47 -1.12 -27.85
C LYS A 138 21.09 0.26 -28.38
N LEU A 139 21.27 1.29 -27.56
CA LEU A 139 21.55 2.62 -28.07
C LEU A 139 22.95 3.02 -27.62
N THR A 140 23.86 2.62 -28.50
CA THR A 140 25.22 3.10 -28.62
C THR A 140 25.23 4.61 -28.78
N ASP A 141 26.15 5.21 -28.02
CA ASP A 141 27.00 6.34 -28.38
C ASP A 141 26.53 7.78 -28.10
N LEU A 142 27.31 8.36 -27.19
CA LEU A 142 27.61 9.76 -26.95
C LEU A 142 27.57 10.64 -28.21
N HIS A 143 27.05 11.86 -28.06
CA HIS A 143 27.72 13.01 -28.65
C HIS A 143 27.72 14.19 -27.66
N ILE A 144 28.87 14.36 -27.01
CA ILE A 144 29.30 15.60 -26.37
C ILE A 144 29.69 16.56 -27.51
N SER A 145 29.06 17.73 -27.58
CA SER A 145 29.61 18.87 -28.31
C SER A 145 29.66 20.06 -27.37
N LYS A 146 30.81 20.25 -26.72
CA LYS A 146 31.24 21.55 -26.21
C LYS A 146 31.78 22.35 -27.39
N SER A 147 31.32 23.59 -27.55
CA SER A 147 32.10 24.64 -28.21
C SER A 147 31.95 25.93 -27.42
N VAL A 148 33.06 26.36 -26.82
CA VAL A 148 33.32 27.76 -26.42
C VAL A 148 34.53 28.20 -27.24
N GLN A 149 34.42 29.44 -27.72
CA GLN A 149 35.38 30.28 -28.44
C GLN A 149 35.35 30.19 -29.98
#